data_AF-F8KWW1-F1
#
_entry.id   AF-F8KWW1-F1
#
_cell.length_a   1.000
_cell.length_b   1.000
_cell.length_c   1.000
_cell.angle_alpha   90.00
_cell.angle_beta   90.00
_cell.angle_gamma   90.00
#
_symmetry.space_group_name_H-M   'P 1'
#
loop_
_entity.id
_entity.type
_entity.pdbx_description
1 polymer ?
#
loop_
_entity_poly.entity_id
_entity_poly.type
_entity_poly.pdbx_seq_one_letter_code
_entity_poly.pdbx_strand_id
1 'polypeptide(L)'
;MAFMSELDPSWNDDYLSNILHPEAALFANPLAQFTCAADCLSSSIDKPQDQLFWCAGCEGNLYPFNGYVAHHISGIQASALLVNRVIAKLHRLSLVKGFGKNDFCEAKPMPIIKKSLYKTQLLHPVPQTSGPCHPLGKSDVLWGSGKSYP
;
A
#
# COMPACT_ATOMS: atom_id res chain seq x y z
N MET A 1 5.07 -9.38 -12.80
CA MET A 1 6.20 -8.49 -12.44
C MET A 1 6.86 -9.11 -11.23
N ALA A 2 8.16 -9.36 -11.28
CA ALA A 2 8.88 -10.04 -10.20
C ALA A 2 9.69 -9.02 -9.40
N PHE A 3 9.09 -8.46 -8.35
CA PHE A 3 9.84 -7.77 -7.29
C PHE A 3 10.22 -8.81 -6.24
N MET A 4 11.48 -8.86 -5.85
CA MET A 4 11.97 -9.73 -4.78
C MET A 4 12.59 -8.86 -3.71
N SER A 5 11.97 -8.84 -2.52
CA SER A 5 12.44 -8.06 -1.36
C SER A 5 13.86 -8.41 -0.95
N GLU A 6 14.25 -9.68 -1.05
CA GLU A 6 15.58 -10.18 -0.66
C GLU A 6 16.72 -9.58 -1.49
N LEU A 7 16.44 -9.16 -2.72
CA LEU A 7 17.44 -8.60 -3.63
C LEU A 7 17.53 -7.07 -3.54
N ASP A 8 16.62 -6.44 -2.80
CA ASP A 8 16.56 -5.00 -2.66
C ASP A 8 17.16 -4.55 -1.32
N PRO A 9 18.38 -3.97 -1.32
CA PRO A 9 19.03 -3.55 -0.09
C PRO A 9 18.23 -2.47 0.66
N SER A 10 17.43 -1.67 -0.05
CA SER A 10 16.60 -0.63 0.56
C SER A 10 15.33 -1.17 1.22
N TRP A 11 15.06 -2.48 1.11
CA TRP A 11 13.94 -3.13 1.78
C TRP A 11 14.21 -3.36 3.28
N ASN A 12 15.45 -3.69 3.63
CA ASN A 12 15.88 -3.97 5.01
C ASN A 12 16.62 -2.80 5.68
N ASP A 13 17.00 -1.76 4.91
CA ASP A 13 17.69 -0.58 5.43
C ASP A 13 16.84 0.69 5.29
N ASP A 14 16.33 1.16 6.43
CA ASP A 14 15.51 2.36 6.55
C ASP A 14 16.26 3.64 6.16
N TYR A 15 17.57 3.70 6.43
CA TYR A 15 18.38 4.86 6.06
C TYR A 15 18.50 4.96 4.54
N LEU A 16 18.79 3.84 3.88
CA LEU A 16 18.87 3.81 2.42
C LEU A 16 17.51 4.14 1.77
N SER A 17 16.41 3.62 2.32
CA SER A 17 15.06 3.93 1.84
C SER A 17 14.72 5.42 1.94
N ASN A 18 15.10 6.06 3.05
CA ASN A 18 14.92 7.50 3.26
C ASN A 18 15.81 8.36 2.35
N ILE A 19 17.04 7.93 2.06
CA ILE A 19 17.93 8.61 1.11
C ILE A 19 17.35 8.56 -0.31
N LEU A 20 16.77 7.42 -0.71
CA LEU A 20 16.14 7.26 -2.03
C LEU A 20 14.82 8.04 -2.16
N HIS A 21 14.10 8.21 -1.06
CA HIS A 21 12.80 8.86 -1.03
C HIS A 21 12.78 10.03 -0.01
N PRO A 22 13.53 11.11 -0.27
CA PRO A 22 13.62 12.24 0.68
C PRO A 22 12.27 12.96 0.87
N GLU A 23 11.33 12.78 -0.06
CA GLU A 23 9.95 13.27 0.06
C GLU A 23 9.22 12.70 1.29
N ALA A 24 9.66 11.55 1.82
CA ALA A 24 9.14 10.99 3.06
C ALA A 24 9.25 11.97 4.24
N ALA A 25 10.29 12.82 4.27
CA ALA A 25 10.47 13.83 5.30
C ALA A 25 9.34 14.88 5.31
N LEU A 26 8.72 15.16 4.16
CA LEU A 26 7.58 16.08 4.07
C LEU A 26 6.32 15.50 4.70
N PHE A 27 6.14 14.17 4.62
CA PHE A 27 4.96 13.45 5.10
C PHE A 27 5.15 12.79 6.48
N ALA A 28 6.33 12.95 7.09
CA ALA A 28 6.62 12.53 8.45
C ALA A 28 5.99 13.44 9.53
N ASN A 29 5.27 14.49 9.12
CA ASN A 29 4.62 15.42 10.04
C ASN A 29 3.26 14.86 10.53
N PRO A 30 2.82 15.17 11.76
CA PRO A 30 1.58 14.62 12.32
C PRO A 30 0.34 15.04 11.53
N LEU A 31 0.32 16.21 10.89
CA LEU A 31 -0.80 16.66 10.08
C LEU A 31 -1.02 15.75 8.86
N ALA A 32 0.05 15.36 8.18
CA ALA A 32 0.04 14.42 7.06
C ALA A 32 -0.41 13.04 7.53
N GLN A 33 0.01 12.61 8.71
CA GLN A 33 -0.42 11.37 9.34
C GLN A 33 -1.93 11.36 9.61
N PHE A 34 -2.48 12.46 10.11
CA PHE A 34 -3.92 12.59 10.33
C PHE A 34 -4.73 12.49 9.03
N THR A 35 -4.19 12.91 7.88
CA THR A 35 -4.91 12.76 6.60
C THR A 35 -5.15 11.30 6.21
N CYS A 36 -4.32 10.36 6.70
CA CYS A 36 -4.51 8.95 6.41
C CYS A 36 -5.77 8.36 7.06
N ALA A 37 -6.30 9.00 8.12
CA ALA A 37 -7.59 8.62 8.69
C ALA A 37 -8.74 8.83 7.70
N ALA A 38 -8.70 9.91 6.91
CA ALA A 38 -9.70 10.17 5.87
C ALA A 38 -9.62 9.13 4.75
N ASP A 39 -8.40 8.75 4.35
CA ASP A 39 -8.18 7.69 3.36
C ASP A 39 -8.70 6.33 3.85
N CYS A 40 -8.49 6.00 5.13
CA CYS A 40 -9.01 4.78 5.76
C CYS A 40 -10.55 4.68 5.73
N LEU A 41 -11.24 5.80 5.98
CA LEU A 41 -12.70 5.84 5.88
C LEU A 41 -13.17 5.65 4.43
N SER A 42 -12.53 6.36 3.50
CA SER A 42 -12.86 6.29 2.07
C SER A 42 -12.64 4.88 1.48
N SER A 43 -11.49 4.27 1.75
CA SER A 43 -11.13 2.92 1.30
C SER A 43 -12.02 1.84 1.91
N SER A 44 -12.51 2.05 3.13
CA SER A 44 -13.39 1.09 3.81
C SER A 44 -14.82 1.12 3.27
N ILE A 45 -15.29 2.28 2.80
CA ILE A 45 -16.64 2.44 2.22
C ILE A 45 -16.67 2.07 0.74
N ASP A 46 -15.73 2.57 -0.06
CA ASP A 46 -15.72 2.34 -1.52
C ASP A 46 -14.31 2.20 -2.09
N LYS A 47 -13.56 3.31 -2.20
CA LYS A 47 -12.25 3.36 -2.85
C LYS A 47 -11.29 4.31 -2.11
N PRO A 48 -9.97 4.02 -2.16
CA PRO A 48 -8.95 4.88 -1.60
C PRO A 48 -8.84 6.19 -2.38
N GLN A 49 -8.37 7.23 -1.69
CA GLN A 49 -8.14 8.55 -2.27
C GLN A 49 -6.77 8.60 -2.94
N ASP A 50 -6.75 8.67 -4.28
CA ASP A 50 -5.51 8.72 -5.06
C ASP A 50 -4.69 10.00 -4.82
N GLN A 51 -5.31 11.07 -4.32
CA GLN A 51 -4.62 12.31 -3.95
C GLN A 51 -3.71 12.13 -2.73
N LEU A 52 -4.08 11.22 -1.82
CA LEU A 52 -3.34 10.92 -0.59
C LEU A 52 -2.33 9.79 -0.86
N PHE A 53 -1.43 10.00 -1.81
CA PHE A 53 -0.52 8.97 -2.31
C PHE A 53 0.52 8.50 -1.27
N TRP A 54 0.72 9.24 -0.17
CA TRP A 54 1.60 8.85 0.93
C TRP A 54 0.91 7.98 2.00
N CYS A 55 -0.42 7.86 1.93
CA CYS A 55 -1.23 7.08 2.87
C CYS A 55 -1.60 5.71 2.28
N ALA A 56 -1.56 4.69 3.12
CA ALA A 56 -2.04 3.34 2.85
C ALA A 56 -3.39 3.08 3.55
N GLY A 57 -4.28 4.08 3.63
CA GLY A 57 -5.55 3.98 4.34
C GLY A 57 -5.41 3.44 5.77
N CYS A 58 -6.23 2.45 6.13
CA CYS A 58 -6.21 1.82 7.44
C CYS A 58 -4.99 0.92 7.67
N GLU A 59 -4.23 0.59 6.62
CA GLU A 59 -3.01 -0.23 6.74
C GLU A 59 -1.85 0.59 7.33
N GLY A 60 -1.91 1.93 7.24
CA GLY A 60 -0.95 2.85 7.83
C GLY A 60 -0.30 3.78 6.81
N ASN A 61 1.01 4.01 6.96
CA ASN A 61 1.77 4.89 6.07
C ASN A 61 2.48 4.12 4.97
N LEU A 62 2.47 4.72 3.79
CA LEU A 62 3.18 4.17 2.65
C LEU A 62 4.69 4.42 2.76
N TYR A 63 5.12 5.59 3.23
CA TYR A 63 6.54 5.86 3.48
C TYR A 63 7.00 5.39 4.86
N PRO A 64 8.27 4.97 5.00
CA PRO A 64 9.22 4.63 3.92
C PRO A 64 8.82 3.36 3.14
N PHE A 65 9.25 3.22 1.88
CA PHE A 65 8.98 2.04 1.02
C PHE A 65 9.92 0.86 1.36
N ASN A 66 9.85 0.40 2.61
CA ASN A 66 10.64 -0.69 3.17
C ASN A 66 9.76 -1.80 3.76
N GLY A 67 10.41 -2.87 4.21
CA GLY A 67 9.79 -4.02 4.86
C GLY A 67 9.45 -3.82 6.34
N TYR A 68 9.80 -2.68 6.93
CA TYR A 68 9.62 -2.45 8.36
C TYR A 68 8.16 -2.12 8.71
N VAL A 69 7.53 -2.95 9.54
CA VAL A 69 6.17 -2.76 10.05
C VAL A 69 6.20 -2.74 11.58
N ALA A 70 5.47 -1.82 12.20
CA ALA A 70 5.43 -1.69 13.65
C ALA A 70 4.77 -2.92 14.32
N HIS A 71 5.32 -3.37 15.45
CA HIS A 71 4.99 -4.65 16.12
C HIS A 71 3.57 -4.81 16.70
N HIS A 72 2.64 -3.87 16.48
CA HIS A 72 1.31 -3.86 17.12
C HIS A 72 0.15 -4.02 16.12
N ILE A 73 0.44 -4.59 14.95
CA ILE A 73 -0.47 -4.66 13.80
C ILE A 73 -0.77 -6.13 13.48
N SER A 74 -2.00 -6.43 13.01
CA SER A 74 -2.37 -7.80 12.61
C SER A 74 -1.47 -8.28 11.45
N GLY A 75 -1.19 -9.59 11.36
CA GLY A 75 -0.38 -10.12 10.25
C GLY A 75 -1.01 -9.87 8.87
N ILE A 76 -2.35 -9.78 8.83
CA ILE A 76 -3.11 -9.51 7.61
C ILE A 76 -2.94 -8.05 7.20
N GLN A 77 -3.10 -7.12 8.13
CA GLN A 77 -2.88 -5.69 7.89
C GLN A 77 -1.42 -5.41 7.52
N ALA A 78 -0.46 -6.04 8.20
CA ALA A 78 0.95 -5.91 7.90
C ALA A 78 1.28 -6.40 6.48
N SER A 79 0.78 -7.57 6.08
CA SER A 79 1.00 -8.09 4.73
C SER A 79 0.35 -7.23 3.65
N ALA A 80 -0.86 -6.72 3.89
CA ALA A 80 -1.53 -5.80 2.98
C ALA A 80 -0.74 -4.48 2.81
N LEU A 81 -0.23 -3.92 3.92
CA LEU A 81 0.62 -2.73 3.91
C LEU A 81 1.89 -2.94 3.05
N LEU A 82 2.57 -4.06 3.23
CA LEU A 82 3.78 -4.38 2.48
C LEU A 82 3.49 -4.49 0.97
N VAL A 83 2.38 -5.11 0.58
CA VAL A 83 1.96 -5.16 -0.83
C VAL A 83 1.74 -3.74 -1.37
N ASN A 84 1.08 -2.88 -0.60
CA ASN A 84 0.85 -1.49 -0.97
C ASN A 84 2.17 -0.74 -1.21
N ARG A 85 3.16 -0.90 -0.31
CA ARG A 85 4.50 -0.32 -0.45
C ARG A 85 5.27 -0.85 -1.64
N VAL A 86 5.19 -2.15 -1.93
CA VAL A 86 5.83 -2.74 -3.12
C VAL A 86 5.23 -2.15 -4.39
N ILE A 87 3.91 -2.04 -4.49
CA ILE A 87 3.24 -1.44 -5.65
C ILE A 87 3.67 0.02 -5.81
N ALA A 88 3.73 0.77 -4.72
CA ALA A 88 4.17 2.17 -4.73
C ALA A 88 5.63 2.33 -5.17
N LYS A 89 6.51 1.47 -4.67
CA LYS A 89 7.92 1.42 -5.05
C LYS A 89 8.10 1.10 -6.54
N LEU A 90 7.35 0.12 -7.04
CA LEU A 90 7.38 -0.24 -8.46
C LEU A 90 6.86 0.86 -9.37
N HIS A 91 5.85 1.61 -8.92
CA HIS A 91 5.41 2.83 -9.60
C HIS A 91 6.52 3.88 -9.64
N ARG A 92 7.20 4.11 -8.51
CA ARG A 92 8.30 5.08 -8.44
C ARG A 92 9.47 4.72 -9.34
N LEU A 93 9.76 3.42 -9.49
CA LEU A 93 10.75 2.88 -10.42
C LEU A 93 10.26 2.85 -11.88
N SER A 94 9.05 3.33 -12.17
CA SER A 94 8.40 3.31 -13.49
C SER A 94 8.26 1.91 -14.12
N LEU A 95 8.35 0.85 -13.30
CA LEU A 95 8.22 -0.54 -13.74
C LEU A 95 6.76 -0.94 -13.95
N VAL A 96 5.83 -0.23 -13.31
CA VAL A 96 4.39 -0.44 -13.45
C VAL A 96 3.77 0.69 -14.26
N LYS A 97 2.95 0.30 -15.22
CA LYS A 97 2.12 1.21 -16.02
C LYS A 97 0.68 1.14 -15.52
N GLY A 98 -0.02 2.27 -15.57
CA GLY A 98 -1.41 2.38 -15.15
C GLY A 98 -2.28 3.07 -16.19
N PHE A 99 -3.59 3.01 -15.96
CA PHE A 99 -4.59 3.67 -16.80
C PHE A 99 -5.09 4.94 -16.11
N GLY A 100 -5.04 6.06 -16.82
CA GLY A 100 -5.61 7.34 -16.40
C GLY A 100 -7.09 7.46 -16.74
N LYS A 101 -7.75 8.52 -16.24
CA LYS A 101 -9.16 8.82 -16.55
C LYS A 101 -9.42 9.01 -18.06
N ASN A 102 -8.39 9.39 -18.82
CA ASN A 102 -8.47 9.64 -20.26
C ASN A 102 -7.60 8.67 -21.08
N ASP A 103 -6.95 7.70 -20.44
CA ASP A 103 -6.06 6.74 -21.10
C ASP A 103 -6.69 5.35 -21.06
N PHE A 104 -7.64 5.08 -21.96
CA PHE A 104 -8.39 3.82 -21.99
C PHE A 104 -7.69 2.70 -22.78
N CYS A 105 -6.89 3.08 -23.79
CA CYS A 105 -6.33 2.12 -24.76
C CYS A 105 -4.86 1.78 -24.50
N GLU A 106 -4.13 2.64 -23.80
CA GLU A 106 -2.70 2.45 -23.56
C GLU A 106 -2.35 2.73 -22.10
N ALA A 107 -1.61 1.80 -21.49
CA ALA A 107 -1.08 1.99 -20.14
C ALA A 107 0.16 2.88 -20.20
N LYS A 108 0.20 3.93 -19.37
CA LYS A 108 1.33 4.87 -19.29
C LYS A 108 2.14 4.64 -18.01
N PRO A 109 3.46 4.89 -18.02
CA PRO A 109 4.25 4.86 -16.79
C PRO A 109 3.72 5.92 -15.83
N MET A 110 3.45 5.52 -14.59
CA MET A 110 2.93 6.40 -13.55
C MET A 110 3.90 6.39 -12.37
N PRO A 111 4.64 7.49 -12.11
CA PRO A 111 5.62 7.53 -11.01
C PRO A 111 4.96 7.61 -9.63
N ILE A 112 3.72 8.11 -9.57
CA ILE A 112 2.91 8.18 -8.36
C ILE A 112 1.84 7.09 -8.44
N ILE A 113 1.70 6.32 -7.36
CA ILE A 113 0.70 5.26 -7.26
C ILE A 113 -0.72 5.81 -7.36
N LYS A 114 -1.55 5.16 -8.19
CA LYS A 114 -3.01 5.31 -8.15
C LYS A 114 -3.61 4.08 -7.48
N LYS A 115 -3.96 4.23 -6.21
CA LYS A 115 -4.44 3.14 -5.35
C LYS A 115 -5.77 2.57 -5.87
N SER A 116 -6.59 3.39 -6.52
CA SER A 116 -7.88 2.99 -7.09
C SER A 116 -7.79 1.93 -8.20
N LEU A 117 -6.61 1.73 -8.81
CA LEU A 117 -6.38 0.73 -9.85
C LEU A 117 -6.19 -0.69 -9.30
N TYR A 118 -5.89 -0.83 -8.01
CA TYR A 118 -5.50 -2.10 -7.42
C TYR A 118 -6.55 -2.65 -6.47
N LYS A 119 -6.64 -3.98 -6.46
CA LYS A 119 -7.40 -4.74 -5.47
C LYS A 119 -6.54 -5.90 -5.00
N THR A 120 -6.63 -6.22 -3.72
CA THR A 120 -5.90 -7.30 -3.08
C THR A 120 -6.86 -8.39 -2.64
N GLN A 121 -6.32 -9.61 -2.60
CA GLN A 121 -7.02 -10.80 -2.14
C GLN A 121 -6.07 -11.59 -1.24
N LEU A 122 -6.59 -12.04 -0.09
CA LEU A 122 -5.81 -12.85 0.84
C LEU A 122 -5.71 -14.29 0.32
N LEU A 123 -4.48 -14.77 0.15
CA LEU A 123 -4.18 -16.14 -0.28
C LEU A 123 -3.77 -17.05 0.89
N HIS A 124 -3.01 -16.51 1.84
CA HIS A 124 -2.54 -17.17 3.06
C HIS A 124 -2.60 -16.13 4.19
N PRO A 125 -2.94 -16.47 5.45
CA PRO A 125 -3.04 -17.81 6.04
C PRO A 125 -4.27 -18.62 5.63
N VAL A 126 -5.46 -18.01 5.77
CA VAL A 126 -6.72 -18.61 5.30
C VAL A 126 -7.17 -17.86 4.04
N PRO A 127 -7.29 -18.51 2.88
CA PRO A 127 -7.64 -17.80 1.65
C PRO A 127 -9.05 -17.21 1.73
N GLN A 128 -9.23 -16.06 1.08
CA GLN A 128 -10.55 -15.51 0.83
C GLN A 128 -11.02 -15.93 -0.56
N THR A 129 -11.75 -17.05 -0.63
CA THR A 129 -12.24 -17.64 -1.89
C THR A 129 -13.61 -17.14 -2.31
N SER A 130 -14.37 -16.54 -1.39
CA SER A 130 -15.70 -15.98 -1.62
C SER A 130 -15.78 -14.55 -1.08
N GLY A 131 -16.59 -13.70 -1.74
CA GLY A 131 -16.78 -12.30 -1.39
C GLY A 131 -15.99 -11.30 -2.26
N PRO A 132 -16.13 -10.00 -1.99
CA PRO A 132 -15.48 -8.95 -2.77
C PRO A 132 -13.98 -8.89 -2.49
N CYS A 133 -13.19 -8.58 -3.53
CA CYS A 133 -11.79 -8.20 -3.37
C CYS A 133 -11.68 -6.86 -2.62
N HIS A 134 -10.63 -6.69 -1.84
CA HIS A 134 -10.46 -5.48 -1.04
C HIS A 134 -9.67 -4.43 -1.83
N PRO A 135 -10.10 -3.17 -1.84
CA PRO A 135 -9.25 -2.10 -2.34
C PRO A 135 -8.08 -1.88 -1.37
N LEU A 136 -7.00 -1.27 -1.87
CA LEU A 136 -5.85 -0.92 -1.04
C LEU A 136 -6.27 0.01 0.11
N GLY A 137 -5.76 -0.26 1.32
CA GLY A 137 -5.99 0.56 2.51
C GLY A 137 -7.33 0.32 3.21
N LYS A 138 -8.09 -0.71 2.86
CA LYS A 138 -9.35 -1.06 3.54
C LYS A 138 -9.11 -1.65 4.93
N SER A 139 -9.94 -1.27 5.91
CA SER A 139 -9.88 -1.83 7.27
C SER A 139 -10.07 -3.35 7.26
N ASP A 140 -9.14 -4.08 7.90
CA ASP A 140 -9.13 -5.54 8.07
C ASP A 140 -9.90 -6.03 9.30
N VAL A 141 -10.43 -5.13 10.12
CA VAL A 141 -11.14 -5.47 11.37
C VAL A 141 -12.30 -6.44 11.14
N LEU A 142 -13.10 -6.22 10.09
CA LEU A 142 -14.27 -7.05 9.79
C LEU A 142 -13.94 -8.26 8.92
N TRP A 143 -13.14 -8.08 7.86
CA TRP A 143 -12.89 -9.14 6.88
C TRP A 143 -11.70 -10.03 7.24
N GLY A 144 -10.74 -9.53 8.01
CA GLY A 144 -9.56 -10.26 8.48
C GLY A 144 -9.82 -11.11 9.72
N SER A 145 -10.98 -10.97 10.38
CA SER A 145 -11.35 -11.78 11.54
C SER A 145 -11.38 -13.28 11.18
N GLY A 146 -10.66 -14.09 11.96
CA GLY A 146 -10.55 -15.54 11.74
C GLY A 146 -9.71 -15.94 10.52
N LYS A 147 -8.97 -15.00 9.91
CA LYS A 147 -8.07 -15.26 8.77
C LYS A 147 -6.59 -15.38 9.17
N SER A 148 -6.25 -15.12 10.42
CA SER A 148 -4.92 -15.30 11.01
C SER A 148 -4.89 -16.49 11.96
N TYR A 149 -3.77 -17.22 11.98
CA TYR A 149 -3.49 -18.21 13.03
C TYR A 149 -2.89 -17.49 14.26
N PRO A 150 -3.14 -17.98 15.48
CA PRO A 150 -2.51 -17.48 16.71
C PRO A 150 -1.00 -17.74 16.73
#